data_AF-A0A2U1BF58-F1
#
_entry.id   AF-A0A2U1BF58-F1
#
_cell.length_a   1.000
_cell.length_b   1.000
_cell.length_c   1.000
_cell.angle_alpha   90.00
_cell.angle_beta   90.00
_cell.angle_gamma   90.00
#
_symmetry.space_group_name_H-M   'P 1'
#
loop_
_entity.id
_entity.type
_entity.pdbx_description
1 polymer ?
#
loop_
_entity_poly.entity_id
_entity_poly.type
_entity_poly.pdbx_seq_one_letter_code
_entity_poly.pdbx_strand_id
1 'polypeptide(L)'
;MKRFLIALTLSLTLATTPALAASPSVSVDGTPVAAYATVRQNTTYVALRPMAEALLEDAAVSWEGSCAAVRGTGLDLTASPGALYLESNGRALYIPYGVLLESGRTLVPVRVLAAALGAEVEWDSATGHVNVTTGTDAIPSADEQYDADALRWLSHIISAESRGEPLTGKIAVGNVVLNRVAHSEFPNTIYGVIFDSRWGGQFEPVRNGTIYHTPTEESVTAAKLVLEGADVAGESLYFLAPTLTNNHWIMENRDYIMTIGVHWFYK
;
A
#
# COMPACT_ATOMS: atom_id res chain seq x y z
N MET A 1 -44.61 -45.86 -52.57
CA MET A 1 -43.39 -45.03 -52.67
C MET A 1 -43.45 -43.97 -51.57
N LYS A 2 -42.55 -44.04 -50.59
CA LYS A 2 -42.59 -43.28 -49.31
C LYS A 2 -42.11 -41.83 -49.53
N ARG A 3 -42.86 -40.85 -49.01
CA ARG A 3 -42.49 -39.42 -48.98
C ARG A 3 -41.69 -39.13 -47.71
N PHE A 4 -40.50 -38.55 -47.84
CA PHE A 4 -39.68 -38.07 -46.72
C PHE A 4 -40.01 -36.61 -46.42
N LEU A 5 -40.33 -36.28 -45.16
CA LEU A 5 -40.32 -34.91 -44.64
C LEU A 5 -38.94 -34.62 -44.03
N ILE A 6 -38.34 -33.50 -44.42
CA ILE A 6 -37.13 -32.94 -43.80
C ILE A 6 -37.60 -31.87 -42.81
N ALA A 7 -37.29 -32.04 -41.53
CA ALA A 7 -37.52 -31.04 -40.49
C ALA A 7 -36.22 -30.23 -40.30
N LEU A 8 -36.30 -28.92 -40.55
CA LEU A 8 -35.22 -27.97 -40.33
C LEU A 8 -35.36 -27.39 -38.91
N THR A 9 -34.50 -27.79 -37.99
CA THR A 9 -34.43 -27.21 -36.64
C THR A 9 -33.56 -25.95 -36.66
N LEU A 10 -34.18 -24.80 -36.40
CA LEU A 10 -33.51 -23.51 -36.25
C LEU A 10 -32.95 -23.40 -34.81
N SER A 11 -31.64 -23.54 -34.64
CA SER A 11 -30.97 -23.32 -33.36
C SER A 11 -30.73 -21.82 -33.14
N LEU A 12 -31.48 -21.22 -32.22
CA LEU A 12 -31.30 -19.83 -31.79
C LEU A 12 -30.12 -19.77 -30.80
N THR A 13 -28.94 -19.36 -31.28
CA THR A 13 -27.78 -19.08 -30.42
C THR A 13 -28.00 -17.74 -29.72
N LEU A 14 -28.27 -17.77 -28.41
CA LEU A 14 -28.22 -16.56 -27.57
C LEU A 14 -26.77 -16.09 -27.49
N ALA A 15 -26.45 -15.00 -28.18
CA ALA A 15 -25.22 -14.27 -27.95
C ALA A 15 -25.33 -13.53 -26.62
N THR A 16 -24.71 -14.06 -25.57
CA THR A 16 -24.53 -13.31 -24.32
C THR A 16 -23.44 -12.28 -24.54
N THR A 17 -23.82 -11.02 -24.79
CA THR A 17 -22.88 -9.91 -24.70
C THR A 17 -22.40 -9.81 -23.25
N PRO A 18 -21.09 -9.75 -22.98
CA PRO A 18 -20.63 -9.48 -21.62
C PRO A 18 -21.20 -8.14 -21.19
N ALA A 19 -21.95 -8.12 -20.09
CA ALA A 19 -22.38 -6.87 -19.48
C ALA A 19 -21.12 -6.09 -19.09
N LEU A 20 -20.96 -4.88 -19.61
CA LEU A 20 -19.97 -3.95 -19.07
C LEU A 20 -20.32 -3.76 -17.60
N ALA A 21 -19.40 -4.10 -16.71
CA ALA A 21 -19.57 -3.82 -15.29
C ALA A 21 -19.85 -2.32 -15.13
N ALA A 22 -20.98 -1.97 -14.53
CA ALA A 22 -21.31 -0.58 -14.26
C ALA A 22 -20.22 0.02 -13.37
N SER A 23 -19.84 1.28 -13.63
CA SER A 23 -18.97 2.00 -12.71
C SER A 23 -19.58 1.99 -11.31
N PRO A 24 -18.81 1.71 -10.26
CA PRO A 24 -19.33 1.75 -8.89
C PRO A 24 -19.86 3.16 -8.61
N SER A 25 -21.04 3.24 -8.02
CA SER A 25 -21.58 4.49 -7.49
C SER A 25 -21.08 4.70 -6.06
N VAL A 26 -20.94 5.95 -5.65
CA VAL A 26 -20.43 6.31 -4.32
C VAL A 26 -21.38 7.30 -3.66
N SER A 27 -21.63 7.15 -2.37
CA SER A 27 -22.34 8.13 -1.54
C SER A 27 -21.51 8.48 -0.30
N VAL A 28 -21.72 9.69 0.22
CA VAL A 28 -21.16 10.17 1.49
C VAL A 28 -22.34 10.55 2.38
N ASP A 29 -22.46 9.91 3.55
CA ASP A 29 -23.57 10.11 4.51
C ASP A 29 -24.97 9.99 3.85
N GLY A 30 -25.10 9.01 2.95
CA GLY A 30 -26.31 8.75 2.17
C GLY A 30 -26.56 9.72 1.01
N THR A 31 -25.72 10.76 0.84
CA THR A 31 -25.79 11.70 -0.28
C THR A 31 -24.95 11.19 -1.46
N PRO A 32 -25.54 10.96 -2.66
CA PRO A 32 -24.76 10.52 -3.82
C PRO A 32 -23.68 11.53 -4.21
N VAL A 33 -22.46 11.05 -4.45
CA VAL A 33 -21.34 11.88 -4.92
C VAL A 33 -21.16 11.66 -6.43
N ALA A 34 -21.15 12.75 -7.19
CA ALA A 34 -20.86 12.73 -8.63
C ALA A 34 -19.36 12.55 -8.92
N ALA A 35 -18.73 11.55 -8.32
CA ALA A 35 -17.33 11.20 -8.53
C ALA A 35 -17.19 10.10 -9.59
N TYR A 36 -16.21 10.25 -10.49
CA TYR A 36 -15.82 9.13 -11.33
C TYR A 36 -15.18 8.05 -10.47
N ALA A 37 -15.63 6.81 -10.64
CA ALA A 37 -15.09 5.66 -9.94
C ALA A 37 -14.92 4.46 -10.88
N THR A 38 -13.94 3.62 -10.58
CA THR A 38 -13.62 2.42 -11.35
C THR A 38 -13.02 1.35 -10.45
N VAL A 39 -13.14 0.09 -10.83
CA VAL A 39 -12.52 -1.03 -10.10
C VAL A 39 -11.23 -1.45 -10.83
N ARG A 40 -10.14 -1.58 -10.08
CA ARG A 40 -8.84 -2.10 -10.55
C ARG A 40 -8.30 -3.07 -9.53
N GLN A 41 -7.94 -4.28 -9.95
CA GLN A 41 -7.37 -5.31 -9.06
C GLN A 41 -8.17 -5.45 -7.74
N ASN A 42 -9.49 -5.60 -7.88
CA ASN A 42 -10.43 -5.74 -6.75
C ASN A 42 -10.47 -4.55 -5.77
N THR A 43 -9.98 -3.38 -6.19
CA THR A 43 -9.97 -2.15 -5.41
C THR A 43 -10.80 -1.08 -6.12
N THR A 44 -11.71 -0.43 -5.40
CA THR A 44 -12.48 0.70 -5.92
C THR A 44 -11.64 1.98 -5.83
N TYR A 45 -11.33 2.54 -7.00
CA TYR A 45 -10.69 3.83 -7.17
C TYR A 45 -11.73 4.91 -7.42
N VAL A 46 -11.52 6.08 -6.83
CA VAL A 46 -12.39 7.25 -6.94
C VAL A 46 -11.58 8.48 -7.31
N ALA A 47 -12.17 9.41 -8.05
CA ALA A 47 -11.57 10.70 -8.33
C ALA A 47 -11.36 11.48 -7.03
N LEU A 48 -10.10 11.82 -6.73
CA LEU A 48 -9.69 12.43 -5.47
C LEU A 48 -10.46 13.72 -5.16
N ARG A 49 -10.54 14.64 -6.14
CA ARG A 49 -11.14 15.97 -5.96
C ARG A 49 -12.59 15.92 -5.48
N PRO A 50 -13.56 15.36 -6.24
CA PRO A 50 -14.96 15.39 -5.83
C PRO A 50 -15.22 14.58 -4.56
N MET A 51 -14.40 13.55 -4.27
CA MET A 51 -14.53 12.81 -3.02
C MET A 51 -13.99 13.59 -1.83
N ALA A 52 -12.85 14.27 -1.96
CA ALA A 52 -12.31 15.11 -0.90
C ALA A 52 -13.26 16.26 -0.56
N GLU A 53 -13.79 16.95 -1.58
CA GLU A 53 -14.78 18.03 -1.43
C GLU A 53 -16.12 17.53 -0.82
N ALA A 54 -16.47 16.25 -1.01
CA ALA A 54 -17.64 15.64 -0.40
C ALA A 54 -17.41 15.18 1.05
N LEU A 55 -16.17 14.84 1.41
CA LEU A 55 -15.81 14.32 2.74
C LEU A 55 -15.38 15.42 3.71
N LEU A 56 -14.94 16.57 3.21
CA LEU A 56 -14.48 17.70 4.00
C LEU A 56 -14.93 19.01 3.35
N GLU A 57 -15.81 19.73 4.04
CA GLU A 57 -16.50 20.92 3.49
C GLU A 57 -15.54 22.05 3.07
N ASP A 58 -14.45 22.25 3.82
CA ASP A 58 -13.44 23.28 3.56
C ASP A 58 -12.26 22.77 2.72
N ALA A 59 -12.36 21.57 2.12
CA ALA A 59 -11.30 21.00 1.31
C ALA A 59 -11.00 21.85 0.07
N ALA A 60 -9.79 22.41 0.03
CA ALA A 60 -9.20 23.03 -1.13
C ALA A 60 -8.32 22.02 -1.86
N VAL A 61 -8.71 21.68 -3.10
CA VAL A 61 -7.95 20.74 -3.94
C VAL A 61 -7.18 21.49 -5.02
N SER A 62 -5.85 21.37 -5.01
CA SER A 62 -4.91 22.03 -5.92
C SER A 62 -4.03 21.01 -6.64
N TRP A 63 -3.28 21.48 -7.65
CA TRP A 63 -2.18 20.73 -8.23
C TRP A 63 -0.87 21.43 -7.86
N GLU A 64 0.01 20.74 -7.14
CA GLU A 64 1.25 21.28 -6.57
C GLU A 64 2.45 20.47 -7.07
N GLY A 65 3.27 21.08 -7.93
CA GLY A 65 4.38 20.38 -8.57
C GLY A 65 3.91 19.19 -9.43
N SER A 66 4.17 17.98 -8.96
CA SER A 66 3.80 16.71 -9.60
C SER A 66 2.66 15.96 -8.91
N CYS A 67 2.01 16.57 -7.91
CA CYS A 67 1.01 15.91 -7.09
C CYS A 67 -0.33 16.67 -7.06
N ALA A 68 -1.41 15.93 -6.83
CA ALA A 68 -2.66 16.53 -6.37
C ALA A 68 -2.57 16.74 -4.86
N ALA A 69 -2.95 17.93 -4.41
CA ALA A 69 -2.92 18.34 -3.02
C ALA A 69 -4.36 18.61 -2.54
N VAL A 70 -4.67 18.16 -1.33
CA VAL A 70 -5.91 18.47 -0.61
C VAL A 70 -5.52 19.13 0.70
N ARG A 71 -6.05 20.32 0.94
CA ARG A 71 -5.81 21.11 2.15
C ARG A 71 -7.15 21.43 2.80
N GLY A 72 -7.23 21.37 4.11
CA GLY A 72 -8.42 21.75 4.87
C GLY A 72 -8.11 21.74 6.35
N THR A 73 -9.12 21.99 7.18
CA THR A 73 -8.95 21.98 8.64
C THR A 73 -8.44 20.61 9.09
N GLY A 74 -7.23 20.58 9.67
CA GLY A 74 -6.59 19.35 10.16
C GLY A 74 -6.05 18.41 9.07
N LEU A 75 -6.06 18.82 7.79
CA LEU A 75 -5.66 17.96 6.67
C LEU A 75 -4.60 18.62 5.77
N ASP A 76 -3.47 17.94 5.63
CA ASP A 76 -2.49 18.10 4.57
C ASP A 76 -2.31 16.76 3.86
N LEU A 77 -2.90 16.60 2.67
CA LEU A 77 -2.83 15.37 1.89
C LEU A 77 -2.22 15.59 0.51
N THR A 78 -1.31 14.74 0.09
CA THR A 78 -0.77 14.74 -1.28
C THR A 78 -0.85 13.35 -1.94
N ALA A 79 -1.13 13.34 -3.23
CA ALA A 79 -1.20 12.13 -4.04
C ALA A 79 -0.53 12.37 -5.40
N SER A 80 0.62 11.73 -5.60
CA SER A 80 1.41 11.83 -6.83
C SER A 80 1.09 10.65 -7.76
N PRO A 81 0.62 10.86 -9.00
CA PRO A 81 0.41 9.75 -9.93
C PRO A 81 1.64 8.85 -10.08
N GLY A 82 1.42 7.54 -10.05
CA GLY A 82 2.46 6.51 -10.09
C GLY A 82 3.10 6.19 -8.73
N ALA A 83 2.93 7.02 -7.70
CA ALA A 83 3.40 6.71 -6.36
C ALA A 83 2.59 5.57 -5.73
N LEU A 84 3.26 4.70 -4.95
CA LEU A 84 2.66 3.56 -4.26
C LEU A 84 2.02 3.93 -2.92
N TYR A 85 1.72 5.21 -2.71
CA TYR A 85 1.14 5.72 -1.48
C TYR A 85 0.51 7.08 -1.73
N LEU A 86 -0.36 7.48 -0.81
CA LEU A 86 -0.73 8.88 -0.61
C LEU A 86 -0.15 9.34 0.74
N GLU A 87 0.26 10.60 0.82
CA GLU A 87 0.71 11.18 2.08
C GLU A 87 -0.44 11.94 2.72
N SER A 88 -0.63 11.79 4.03
CA SER A 88 -1.61 12.56 4.81
C SER A 88 -1.02 12.89 6.18
N ASN A 89 -0.94 14.18 6.50
CA ASN A 89 -0.37 14.71 7.75
C ASN A 89 1.02 14.13 8.06
N GLY A 90 1.86 13.98 7.03
CA GLY A 90 3.20 13.41 7.10
C GLY A 90 3.27 11.88 7.21
N ARG A 91 2.13 11.18 7.25
CA ARG A 91 2.02 9.71 7.23
C ARG A 91 1.88 9.21 5.80
N ALA A 92 2.43 8.04 5.50
CA ALA A 92 2.41 7.47 4.15
C ALA A 92 1.45 6.27 4.11
N LEU A 93 0.28 6.44 3.50
CA LEU A 93 -0.74 5.40 3.41
C LEU A 93 -0.57 4.60 2.11
N TYR A 94 -0.34 3.29 2.25
CA TYR A 94 0.06 2.43 1.15
C TYR A 94 -1.04 2.22 0.10
N ILE A 95 -0.66 2.28 -1.18
CA ILE A 95 -1.51 1.99 -2.34
C ILE A 95 -0.74 1.00 -3.23
N PRO A 96 -0.99 -0.32 -3.11
CA PRO A 96 -0.22 -1.35 -3.81
C PRO A 96 -0.17 -1.18 -5.34
N TYR A 97 -1.25 -0.62 -5.91
CA TYR A 97 -1.41 -0.46 -7.36
C TYR A 97 -1.28 1.00 -7.82
N GLY A 98 -0.70 1.82 -6.95
CA GLY A 98 -0.38 3.22 -7.20
C GLY A 98 -1.59 4.18 -7.26
N VAL A 99 -1.26 5.46 -7.14
CA VAL A 99 -2.15 6.57 -7.49
C VAL A 99 -2.26 6.65 -9.01
N LEU A 100 -3.47 6.67 -9.55
CA LEU A 100 -3.70 6.63 -11.00
C LEU A 100 -3.98 8.02 -11.55
N LEU A 101 -3.66 8.23 -12.83
CA LEU A 101 -4.07 9.40 -13.60
C LEU A 101 -4.87 8.94 -14.82
N GLU A 102 -6.18 9.10 -14.79
CA GLU A 102 -7.08 8.73 -15.89
C GLU A 102 -7.86 9.95 -16.37
N SER A 103 -7.77 10.27 -17.67
CA SER A 103 -8.52 11.38 -18.29
C SER A 103 -8.41 12.70 -17.52
N GLY A 104 -7.21 13.01 -17.00
CA GLY A 104 -6.95 14.24 -16.24
C GLY A 104 -7.42 14.21 -14.78
N ARG A 105 -7.79 13.04 -14.24
CA ARG A 105 -8.25 12.86 -12.86
C ARG A 105 -7.26 12.01 -12.08
N THR A 106 -6.81 12.51 -10.94
CA THR A 106 -6.10 11.70 -9.95
C THR A 106 -7.09 10.76 -9.28
N LEU A 107 -6.84 9.45 -9.37
CA LEU A 107 -7.64 8.44 -8.71
C LEU A 107 -6.85 7.78 -7.58
N VAL A 108 -7.53 7.59 -6.46
CA VAL A 108 -6.99 6.91 -5.27
C VAL A 108 -7.98 5.84 -4.80
N PRO A 109 -7.54 4.79 -4.10
CA PRO A 109 -8.47 3.85 -3.48
C PRO A 109 -9.39 4.58 -2.50
N VAL A 110 -10.70 4.33 -2.60
CA VAL A 110 -11.70 5.02 -1.75
C VAL A 110 -11.45 4.78 -0.27
N ARG A 111 -11.01 3.57 0.11
CA ARG A 111 -10.69 3.23 1.50
C ARG A 111 -9.48 4.00 2.04
N VAL A 112 -8.47 4.23 1.20
CA VAL A 112 -7.25 4.95 1.63
C VAL A 112 -7.55 6.45 1.77
N LEU A 113 -8.33 7.03 0.86
CA LEU A 113 -8.79 8.41 0.98
C LEU A 113 -9.70 8.60 2.19
N ALA A 114 -10.69 7.72 2.38
CA ALA A 114 -11.59 7.77 3.53
C ALA A 114 -10.80 7.63 4.84
N ALA A 115 -9.88 6.67 4.93
CA ALA A 115 -9.02 6.50 6.10
C ALA A 115 -8.24 7.77 6.43
N ALA A 116 -7.65 8.45 5.44
CA ALA A 116 -6.92 9.72 5.64
C ALA A 116 -7.79 10.84 6.25
N LEU A 117 -9.08 10.83 5.94
CA LEU A 117 -10.10 11.77 6.42
C LEU A 117 -10.85 11.25 7.66
N GLY A 118 -10.41 10.13 8.26
CA GLY A 118 -11.08 9.51 9.41
C GLY A 118 -12.45 8.89 9.09
N ALA A 119 -12.80 8.76 7.81
CA ALA A 119 -14.07 8.25 7.34
C ALA A 119 -14.06 6.71 7.18
N GLU A 120 -15.25 6.11 7.32
CA GLU A 120 -15.45 4.66 7.17
C GLU A 120 -16.04 4.32 5.80
N VAL A 121 -15.71 3.14 5.28
CA VAL A 121 -16.20 2.68 3.98
C VAL A 121 -16.89 1.32 4.10
N GLU A 122 -18.16 1.29 3.73
CA GLU A 122 -18.95 0.08 3.54
C GLU A 122 -19.17 -0.16 2.04
N TRP A 123 -19.09 -1.42 1.63
CA TRP A 123 -19.38 -1.83 0.26
C TRP A 123 -20.61 -2.73 0.25
N ASP A 124 -21.62 -2.32 -0.51
CA ASP A 124 -22.80 -3.13 -0.75
C ASP A 124 -22.54 -4.09 -1.92
N SER A 125 -22.41 -5.37 -1.57
CA SER A 125 -22.16 -6.43 -2.55
C SER A 125 -23.28 -6.70 -3.54
N ALA A 126 -24.53 -6.39 -3.17
CA ALA A 126 -25.69 -6.62 -4.02
C ALA A 126 -25.83 -5.54 -5.10
N THR A 127 -25.48 -4.30 -4.77
CA THR A 127 -25.62 -3.15 -5.68
C THR A 127 -24.30 -2.67 -6.27
N GLY A 128 -23.16 -3.11 -5.75
CA GLY A 128 -21.84 -2.60 -6.10
C GLY A 128 -21.58 -1.17 -5.62
N HIS A 129 -22.43 -0.68 -4.71
CA HIS A 129 -22.39 0.69 -4.19
C HIS A 129 -21.36 0.84 -3.07
N VAL A 130 -20.69 1.98 -3.02
CA VAL A 130 -19.78 2.35 -1.93
C VAL A 130 -20.46 3.41 -1.07
N ASN A 131 -20.71 3.07 0.20
CA ASN A 131 -21.14 4.02 1.21
C ASN A 131 -19.92 4.49 1.99
N VAL A 132 -19.73 5.79 2.09
CA VAL A 132 -18.72 6.40 2.94
C VAL A 132 -19.41 7.18 4.06
N THR A 133 -18.99 6.99 5.29
CA THR A 133 -19.50 7.72 6.46
C THR A 133 -18.41 8.67 6.94
N THR A 134 -18.70 9.96 7.03
CA THR A 134 -17.71 10.96 7.43
C THR A 134 -17.20 10.72 8.85
N GLY A 135 -15.90 10.95 9.03
CA GLY A 135 -15.26 10.97 10.33
C GLY A 135 -15.43 12.32 11.03
N THR A 136 -14.90 12.41 12.26
CA THR A 136 -14.85 13.70 12.98
C THR A 136 -13.61 14.51 12.60
N ASP A 137 -12.47 13.84 12.52
CA ASP A 137 -11.17 14.46 12.26
C ASP A 137 -10.39 13.63 11.23
N ALA A 138 -9.52 14.29 10.47
CA ALA A 138 -8.49 13.61 9.68
C ALA A 138 -7.53 12.83 10.59
N ILE A 139 -6.74 11.93 10.01
CA ILE A 139 -5.79 11.13 10.79
C ILE A 139 -4.79 12.02 11.55
N PRO A 140 -4.32 11.59 12.74
CA PRO A 140 -3.31 12.34 13.49
C PRO A 140 -2.02 12.47 12.68
N SER A 141 -1.20 13.46 13.02
CA SER A 141 0.08 13.69 12.36
C SER A 141 1.06 12.54 12.56
N ALA A 142 2.07 12.44 11.70
CA ALA A 142 3.14 11.46 11.85
C ALA A 142 3.86 11.54 13.22
N ASP A 143 4.04 12.76 13.75
CA ASP A 143 4.72 12.98 15.02
C ASP A 143 3.88 12.50 16.22
N GLU A 144 2.55 12.49 16.09
CA GLU A 144 1.63 11.95 17.09
C GLU A 144 1.45 10.44 16.94
N GLN A 145 1.46 9.92 15.71
CA GLN A 145 1.20 8.52 15.41
C GLN A 145 2.39 7.61 15.70
N TYR A 146 3.61 8.04 15.34
CA TYR A 146 4.78 7.15 15.37
C TYR A 146 5.59 7.31 16.66
N ASP A 147 6.01 6.17 17.21
CA ASP A 147 7.13 6.19 18.16
C ASP A 147 8.41 6.64 17.45
N ALA A 148 9.01 7.72 17.95
CA ALA A 148 10.15 8.37 17.30
C ALA A 148 11.36 7.44 17.21
N ASP A 149 11.56 6.57 18.20
CA ASP A 149 12.67 5.62 18.22
C ASP A 149 12.45 4.48 17.22
N ALA A 150 11.23 3.96 17.14
CA ALA A 150 10.80 2.99 16.14
C ALA A 150 11.02 3.52 14.71
N LEU A 151 10.48 4.70 14.39
CA LEU A 151 10.63 5.30 13.07
C LEU A 151 12.10 5.56 12.75
N ARG A 152 12.88 6.08 13.70
CA ARG A 152 14.31 6.31 13.54
C ARG A 152 15.03 5.02 13.18
N TRP A 153 14.98 4.00 14.04
CA TRP A 153 15.77 2.81 13.84
C TRP A 153 15.32 1.99 12.64
N LEU A 154 14.01 1.95 12.36
CA LEU A 154 13.49 1.31 11.16
C LEU A 154 13.98 2.00 9.88
N SER A 155 13.98 3.34 9.84
CA SER A 155 14.50 4.11 8.70
C SER A 155 15.99 3.86 8.47
N HIS A 156 16.77 3.84 9.55
CA HIS A 156 18.21 3.60 9.51
C HIS A 156 18.54 2.19 8.98
N ILE A 157 17.89 1.14 9.49
CA ILE A 157 18.18 -0.22 9.02
C ILE A 157 17.72 -0.45 7.59
N ILE A 158 16.52 0.04 7.21
CA ILE A 158 16.06 -0.03 5.82
C ILE A 158 17.06 0.65 4.90
N SER A 159 17.55 1.84 5.27
CA SER A 159 18.51 2.56 4.45
C SER A 159 19.85 1.85 4.32
N ALA A 160 20.32 1.19 5.38
CA ALA A 160 21.60 0.49 5.34
C ALA A 160 21.54 -0.80 4.51
N GLU A 161 20.42 -1.53 4.57
CA GLU A 161 20.25 -2.83 3.93
C GLU A 161 19.76 -2.73 2.48
N SER A 162 19.04 -1.67 2.11
CA SER A 162 18.34 -1.60 0.81
C SER A 162 18.56 -0.30 0.04
N ARG A 163 19.69 0.37 0.29
CA ARG A 163 20.07 1.56 -0.48
C ARG A 163 20.18 1.22 -1.97
N GLY A 164 19.43 1.95 -2.80
CA GLY A 164 19.40 1.74 -4.26
C GLY A 164 18.35 0.74 -4.75
N GLU A 165 17.70 0.00 -3.85
CA GLU A 165 16.59 -0.91 -4.20
C GLU A 165 15.32 -0.12 -4.56
N PRO A 166 14.36 -0.69 -5.32
CA PRO A 166 13.04 -0.07 -5.48
C PRO A 166 12.34 0.11 -4.12
N LEU A 167 11.39 1.06 -4.03
CA LEU A 167 10.61 1.30 -2.80
C LEU A 167 10.03 0.01 -2.20
N THR A 168 9.52 -0.91 -3.02
CA THR A 168 9.02 -2.21 -2.55
C THR A 168 10.10 -3.07 -1.90
N GLY A 169 11.34 -3.04 -2.38
CA GLY A 169 12.47 -3.73 -1.74
C GLY A 169 12.81 -3.14 -0.37
N LYS A 170 12.67 -1.81 -0.23
CA LYS A 170 12.84 -1.11 1.05
C LYS A 170 11.76 -1.47 2.05
N ILE A 171 10.49 -1.51 1.60
CA ILE A 171 9.35 -1.96 2.42
C ILE A 171 9.57 -3.40 2.86
N ALA A 172 10.03 -4.29 1.96
CA ALA A 172 10.26 -5.69 2.25
C ALA A 172 11.30 -5.93 3.38
N VAL A 173 12.40 -5.16 3.40
CA VAL A 173 13.36 -5.21 4.51
C VAL A 173 12.70 -4.79 5.83
N GLY A 174 11.89 -3.72 5.81
CA GLY A 174 11.13 -3.30 6.98
C GLY A 174 10.12 -4.35 7.45
N ASN A 175 9.45 -5.05 6.52
CA ASN A 175 8.54 -6.15 6.85
C ASN A 175 9.27 -7.27 7.58
N VAL A 176 10.48 -7.66 7.15
CA VAL A 176 11.28 -8.66 7.87
C VAL A 176 11.56 -8.23 9.31
N VAL A 177 11.85 -6.95 9.55
CA VAL A 177 12.04 -6.42 10.92
C VAL A 177 10.75 -6.55 11.74
N LEU A 178 9.59 -6.13 11.21
CA LEU A 178 8.32 -6.24 11.94
C LEU A 178 7.86 -7.69 12.12
N ASN A 179 8.10 -8.56 11.16
CA ASN A 179 7.81 -10.00 11.27
C ASN A 179 8.64 -10.62 12.40
N ARG A 180 9.92 -10.25 12.51
CA ARG A 180 10.76 -10.64 13.65
C ARG A 180 10.21 -10.07 14.96
N VAL A 181 9.81 -8.81 15.02
CA VAL A 181 9.18 -8.23 16.23
C VAL A 181 7.95 -9.05 16.67
N ALA A 182 7.16 -9.54 15.72
CA ALA A 182 5.98 -10.36 15.98
C ALA A 182 6.29 -11.85 16.28
N HIS A 183 7.51 -12.32 16.01
CA HIS A 183 7.88 -13.72 16.10
C HIS A 183 8.57 -14.06 17.43
N SER A 184 8.13 -15.13 18.10
CA SER A 184 8.57 -15.47 19.46
C SER A 184 10.05 -15.79 19.64
N GLU A 185 10.78 -16.09 18.55
CA GLU A 185 12.22 -16.36 18.60
C GLU A 185 13.08 -15.09 18.65
N PHE A 186 12.50 -13.93 18.34
CA PHE A 186 13.18 -12.64 18.26
C PHE A 186 12.71 -11.69 19.36
N PRO A 187 13.47 -10.61 19.64
CA PRO A 187 13.01 -9.57 20.54
C PRO A 187 11.74 -8.89 20.01
N ASN A 188 10.91 -8.39 20.92
CA ASN A 188 9.60 -7.83 20.61
C ASN A 188 9.60 -6.30 20.42
N THR A 189 10.75 -5.71 20.07
CA THR A 189 10.87 -4.28 19.74
C THR A 189 11.75 -4.11 18.51
N ILE A 190 11.50 -3.07 17.72
CA ILE A 190 12.29 -2.77 16.51
C ILE A 190 13.77 -2.61 16.86
N TYR A 191 14.08 -1.83 17.90
CA TYR A 191 15.45 -1.69 18.40
C TYR A 191 16.04 -3.04 18.81
N GLY A 192 15.28 -3.84 19.57
CA GLY A 192 15.70 -5.15 20.02
C GLY A 192 16.05 -6.07 18.86
N VAL A 193 15.23 -6.13 17.82
CA VAL A 193 15.49 -6.92 16.61
C VAL A 193 16.74 -6.45 15.86
N ILE A 194 16.89 -5.14 15.67
CA ILE A 194 18.02 -4.57 14.91
C ILE A 194 19.34 -4.81 15.63
N PHE A 195 19.39 -4.56 16.94
CA PHE A 195 20.61 -4.63 17.74
C PHE A 195 20.84 -5.97 18.44
N ASP A 196 20.05 -6.99 18.12
CA ASP A 196 20.23 -8.33 18.66
C ASP A 196 21.60 -8.91 18.24
N SER A 197 22.43 -9.19 19.23
CA SER A 197 23.79 -9.70 19.07
C SER A 197 23.89 -11.23 19.11
N ARG A 198 22.76 -11.92 19.34
CA ARG A 198 22.71 -13.38 19.24
C ARG A 198 23.14 -13.81 17.84
N TRP A 199 23.86 -14.93 17.78
CA TRP A 199 24.31 -15.56 16.53
C TRP A 199 25.29 -14.72 15.68
N GLY A 200 26.04 -13.81 16.31
CA GLY A 200 27.03 -12.98 15.62
C GLY A 200 26.49 -11.66 15.08
N GLY A 201 25.28 -11.27 15.51
CA GLY A 201 24.58 -10.06 15.07
C GLY A 201 23.58 -10.32 13.96
N GLN A 202 22.36 -9.78 14.10
CA GLN A 202 21.28 -9.99 13.12
C GLN A 202 21.46 -9.18 11.83
N PHE A 203 22.16 -8.04 11.90
CA PHE A 203 22.38 -7.11 10.78
C PHE A 203 23.83 -6.63 10.76
N GLU A 204 24.49 -6.74 9.60
CA GLU A 204 25.88 -6.29 9.42
C GLU A 204 26.08 -4.79 9.67
N PRO A 205 25.15 -3.89 9.25
CA PRO A 205 25.23 -2.45 9.49
C PRO A 205 25.46 -2.03 10.94
N VAL A 206 24.97 -2.82 11.90
CA VAL A 206 25.19 -2.56 13.33
C VAL A 206 26.66 -2.74 13.70
N ARG A 207 27.33 -3.74 13.11
CA ARG A 207 28.71 -4.11 13.42
C ARG A 207 29.72 -3.24 12.69
N ASN A 208 29.43 -2.88 11.43
CA ASN A 208 30.32 -2.03 10.62
C ASN A 208 30.03 -0.52 10.79
N GLY A 209 29.00 -0.16 11.57
CA GLY A 209 28.67 1.22 11.94
C GLY A 209 27.86 1.98 10.89
N THR A 210 27.58 1.40 9.72
CA THR A 210 26.79 2.07 8.68
C THR A 210 25.33 2.29 9.09
N ILE A 211 24.85 1.60 10.13
CA ILE A 211 23.53 1.85 10.74
C ILE A 211 23.37 3.29 11.21
N TYR A 212 24.45 4.02 11.52
CA TYR A 212 24.38 5.40 12.02
C TYR A 212 24.41 6.48 10.92
N HIS A 213 24.52 6.08 9.65
CA HIS A 213 24.44 7.02 8.54
C HIS A 213 23.03 7.60 8.43
N THR A 214 22.92 8.86 8.01
CA THR A 214 21.62 9.49 7.73
C THR A 214 20.84 8.65 6.72
N PRO A 215 19.59 8.25 7.03
CA PRO A 215 18.76 7.48 6.11
C PRO A 215 18.33 8.35 4.93
N THR A 216 18.10 7.71 3.78
CA THR A 216 17.51 8.41 2.62
C THR A 216 16.04 8.74 2.88
N GLU A 217 15.52 9.80 2.27
CA GLU A 217 14.09 10.16 2.36
C GLU A 217 13.18 8.99 1.99
N GLU A 218 13.50 8.28 0.91
CA GLU A 218 12.73 7.10 0.48
C GLU A 218 12.77 5.95 1.51
N SER A 219 13.85 5.82 2.31
CA SER A 219 13.91 4.83 3.39
C SER A 219 13.05 5.25 4.58
N VAL A 220 12.95 6.55 4.86
CA VAL A 220 12.03 7.09 5.86
C VAL A 220 10.58 6.86 5.40
N THR A 221 10.26 7.11 4.13
CA THR A 221 8.95 6.79 3.56
C THR A 221 8.64 5.31 3.64
N ALA A 222 9.59 4.42 3.31
CA ALA A 222 9.42 2.98 3.46
C ALA A 222 9.16 2.57 4.91
N ALA A 223 9.87 3.14 5.88
CA ALA A 223 9.63 2.88 7.30
C ALA A 223 8.21 3.31 7.72
N LYS A 224 7.75 4.50 7.29
CA LYS A 224 6.36 4.94 7.52
C LYS A 224 5.35 3.97 6.92
N LEU A 225 5.54 3.56 5.66
CA LEU A 225 4.66 2.60 4.99
C LEU A 225 4.56 1.27 5.75
N VAL A 226 5.69 0.76 6.23
CA VAL A 226 5.75 -0.49 7.01
C VAL A 226 5.04 -0.33 8.36
N LEU A 227 5.19 0.81 9.03
CA LEU A 227 4.48 1.12 10.29
C LEU A 227 2.97 1.32 10.09
N GLU A 228 2.55 1.75 8.90
CA GLU A 228 1.15 1.84 8.46
C GLU A 228 0.60 0.48 7.97
N GLY A 229 1.39 -0.59 8.04
CA GLY A 229 0.97 -1.95 7.71
C GLY A 229 1.11 -2.33 6.23
N ALA A 230 1.90 -1.59 5.43
CA ALA A 230 2.28 -2.03 4.10
C ALA A 230 3.05 -3.36 4.19
N ASP A 231 2.55 -4.40 3.53
CA ASP A 231 3.21 -5.70 3.44
C ASP A 231 3.43 -6.10 1.99
N VAL A 232 4.69 -6.32 1.64
CA VAL A 232 5.11 -6.84 0.34
C VAL A 232 6.00 -8.07 0.46
N ALA A 233 6.33 -8.51 1.68
CA ALA A 233 7.24 -9.62 1.94
C ALA A 233 6.56 -10.82 2.62
N GLY A 234 5.27 -10.72 2.94
CA GLY A 234 4.53 -11.77 3.63
C GLY A 234 5.19 -12.12 4.97
N GLU A 235 5.24 -13.41 5.29
CA GLU A 235 5.79 -13.91 6.56
C GLU A 235 7.33 -14.07 6.56
N SER A 236 8.05 -13.36 5.68
CA SER A 236 9.50 -13.50 5.55
C SER A 236 10.23 -13.09 6.84
N LEU A 237 11.14 -13.94 7.30
CA LEU A 237 11.99 -13.72 8.47
C LEU A 237 13.46 -13.49 8.10
N TYR A 238 13.83 -13.78 6.86
CA TYR A 238 15.21 -13.69 6.38
C TYR A 238 15.26 -13.10 4.98
N PHE A 239 16.37 -12.45 4.66
CA PHE A 239 16.70 -12.05 3.30
C PHE A 239 18.21 -12.13 3.08
N LEU A 240 18.60 -12.25 1.82
CA LEU A 240 19.99 -12.08 1.38
C LEU A 240 20.03 -11.63 -0.08
N ALA A 241 21.14 -11.01 -0.48
CA ALA A 241 21.48 -10.77 -1.88
C ALA A 241 22.49 -11.84 -2.33
N PRO A 242 22.07 -12.93 -3.03
CA PRO A 242 22.94 -14.08 -3.31
C PRO A 242 24.20 -13.73 -4.11
N THR A 243 24.18 -12.65 -4.88
CA THR A 243 25.31 -12.19 -5.69
C THR A 243 26.34 -11.39 -4.89
N LEU A 244 26.00 -10.97 -3.66
CA LEU A 244 26.83 -10.11 -2.81
C LEU A 244 27.41 -10.83 -1.59
N THR A 245 26.99 -12.08 -1.33
CA THR A 245 27.46 -12.87 -0.19
C THR A 245 27.85 -14.28 -0.62
N ASN A 246 28.90 -14.81 0.01
CA ASN A 246 29.32 -16.20 -0.13
C ASN A 246 28.65 -17.13 0.91
N ASN A 247 27.85 -16.57 1.83
CA ASN A 247 27.12 -17.36 2.83
C ASN A 247 25.69 -17.64 2.32
N HIS A 248 25.47 -18.87 1.85
CA HIS A 248 24.19 -19.32 1.29
C HIS A 248 23.37 -20.17 2.26
N TRP A 249 23.72 -20.20 3.56
CA TRP A 249 23.01 -21.04 4.54
C TRP A 249 21.49 -20.83 4.52
N ILE A 250 21.01 -19.58 4.39
CA ILE A 250 19.58 -19.26 4.30
C ILE A 250 18.96 -19.97 3.08
N MET A 251 19.62 -19.91 1.92
CA MET A 251 19.13 -20.53 0.68
C MET A 251 19.03 -22.06 0.79
N GLU A 252 19.92 -22.66 1.60
CA GLU A 252 20.01 -24.11 1.78
C GLU A 252 19.07 -24.64 2.88
N ASN A 253 18.59 -23.77 3.79
CA ASN A 253 17.93 -24.21 5.05
C ASN A 253 16.62 -23.47 5.37
N ARG A 254 16.14 -22.59 4.49
CA ARG A 254 14.90 -21.80 4.68
C ARG A 254 14.02 -21.87 3.44
N ASP A 255 12.72 -21.69 3.65
CA ASP A 255 11.75 -21.78 2.56
C ASP A 255 11.73 -20.46 1.78
N TYR A 256 11.98 -20.54 0.48
CA TYR A 256 11.94 -19.38 -0.41
C TYR A 256 10.51 -18.83 -0.52
N ILE A 257 10.37 -17.52 -0.32
CA ILE A 257 9.08 -16.81 -0.44
C ILE A 257 9.03 -16.04 -1.76
N MET A 258 10.00 -15.15 -1.99
CA MET A 258 9.99 -14.24 -3.14
C MET A 258 11.35 -13.56 -3.39
N THR A 259 11.45 -12.84 -4.51
CA THR A 259 12.58 -11.97 -4.85
C THR A 259 12.08 -10.58 -5.17
N ILE A 260 12.68 -9.56 -4.56
CA ILE A 260 12.42 -8.14 -4.85
C ILE A 260 13.77 -7.44 -5.00
N GLY A 261 14.00 -6.85 -6.18
CA GLY A 261 15.29 -6.27 -6.53
C GLY A 261 16.39 -7.33 -6.48
N VAL A 262 17.46 -7.08 -5.73
CA VAL A 262 18.57 -8.05 -5.57
C VAL A 262 18.34 -9.03 -4.41
N HIS A 263 17.37 -8.76 -3.54
CA HIS A 263 17.12 -9.54 -2.33
C HIS A 263 16.16 -10.70 -2.58
N TRP A 264 16.52 -11.86 -2.03
CA TRP A 264 15.68 -13.05 -1.96
C TRP A 264 15.23 -13.21 -0.52
N PHE A 265 13.94 -13.41 -0.31
CA PHE A 265 13.27 -13.43 0.98
C PHE A 265 12.80 -14.85 1.33
N TYR A 266 12.92 -15.21 2.60
CA TYR A 266 12.72 -16.57 3.10
C TYR A 266 12.03 -16.60 4.47
N LYS A 267 11.43 -17.75 4.79
CA LYS A 267 10.89 -18.09 6.11
C LYS A 267 11.61 -19.27 6.75
#